data_AF-A0A819F282-F1
#
_entry.id   AF-A0A819F282-F1
#
_cell.length_a   1.000
_cell.length_b   1.000
_cell.length_c   1.000
_cell.angle_alpha   90.00
_cell.angle_beta   90.00
_cell.angle_gamma   90.00
#
_symmetry.space_group_name_H-M   'P 1'
#
loop_
_entity.id
_entity.type
_entity.pdbx_description
1 polymer ?
#
loop_
_entity_poly.entity_id
_entity_poly.type
_entity_poly.pdbx_seq_one_letter_code
_entity_poly.pdbx_strand_id
1 'polypeptide(L)'
;MAVSPTDAHLLQSMDARKLASSYAQGFQFLCDIAQELINGSTALNLGDFMLSLNLISSSALESSIKTKINALIEYAKGALSAYLTMWNFGLSADMIISGLGTNALAYRRSNLTNRLSIDMTAYQMLDDSICYCLPFASCLVPAAVYPENVEPIHGVYNTLVNRTLIKGMQTDCYSFSGFMSSTLECYYHASCLNLLVSNALSFKPLNSTEPSIFKRSDSLQYIASKIMLEDLAFDFSTDIYFENCAPLTFIQESLINQYTQALSEFLTYLYPLSAAYEPWTLQIDGNGYVEIEHSTFLNCSCILQEKTCSTEGGFYEYNSTNESLTLLYAVIGIRIGCSPHRSTFLSSLACWYSSECYDTVRNNVQMQGKPIAD
;
A
#
# COMPACT_ATOMS: atom_id res chain seq x y z
N MET A 1 -49.67 15.75 -26.77
CA MET A 1 -49.62 14.77 -25.68
C MET A 1 -48.16 14.66 -25.24
N ALA A 2 -47.81 15.33 -24.15
CA ALA A 2 -46.46 15.33 -23.59
C ALA A 2 -46.34 14.13 -22.64
N VAL A 3 -45.36 13.26 -22.89
CA VAL A 3 -44.99 12.18 -21.99
C VAL A 3 -44.21 12.80 -20.82
N SER A 4 -44.65 12.52 -19.60
CA SER A 4 -44.03 13.00 -18.36
C SER A 4 -42.57 12.52 -18.25
N PRO A 5 -41.61 13.37 -17.86
CA PRO A 5 -40.19 13.02 -17.75
C PRO A 5 -39.81 12.30 -16.44
N THR A 6 -40.73 11.54 -15.82
CA THR A 6 -40.49 10.92 -14.49
C THR A 6 -40.17 9.43 -14.49
N ASP A 7 -40.33 8.72 -15.60
CA ASP A 7 -40.41 7.25 -15.57
C ASP A 7 -39.24 6.54 -16.29
N ALA A 8 -38.17 7.26 -16.65
CA ALA A 8 -37.11 6.73 -17.53
C ALA A 8 -35.73 6.49 -16.88
N HIS A 9 -35.57 6.64 -15.56
CA HIS A 9 -34.22 6.62 -14.94
C HIS A 9 -33.93 5.53 -13.90
N LEU A 10 -34.89 4.67 -13.55
CA LEU A 10 -34.62 3.44 -12.77
C LEU A 10 -34.10 2.30 -13.66
N LEU A 11 -33.31 2.65 -14.68
CA LEU A 11 -32.58 1.73 -15.55
C LEU A 11 -31.54 0.98 -14.70
N GLN A 12 -32.00 -0.17 -14.21
CA GLN A 12 -31.31 -1.28 -13.55
C GLN A 12 -29.87 -1.01 -13.18
N SER A 13 -29.68 -0.78 -11.90
CA SER A 13 -28.37 -0.76 -11.29
C SER A 13 -27.55 -2.00 -11.64
N MET A 14 -28.16 -3.20 -11.62
CA MET A 14 -27.49 -4.48 -11.86
C MET A 14 -27.07 -4.73 -13.32
N ASP A 15 -27.46 -3.87 -14.26
CA ASP A 15 -27.10 -4.08 -15.65
C ASP A 15 -25.58 -4.00 -15.81
N ALA A 16 -24.98 -5.04 -16.38
CA ALA A 16 -23.54 -5.13 -16.56
C ALA A 16 -22.95 -3.93 -17.33
N ARG A 17 -23.73 -3.27 -18.20
CA ARG A 17 -23.32 -2.05 -18.91
C ARG A 17 -23.09 -0.87 -17.96
N LYS A 18 -23.79 -0.82 -16.82
CA LYS A 18 -23.59 0.20 -15.77
C LYS A 18 -22.35 -0.09 -14.93
N LEU A 19 -22.03 -1.36 -14.72
CA LEU A 19 -20.85 -1.81 -13.98
C LEU A 19 -19.56 -1.71 -14.79
N ALA A 20 -19.65 -1.74 -16.12
CA ALA A 20 -18.50 -1.79 -17.02
C ALA A 20 -17.47 -0.67 -16.77
N SER A 21 -17.92 0.57 -16.54
CA SER A 21 -17.02 1.70 -16.26
C SER A 21 -16.33 1.55 -14.90
N SER A 22 -17.05 1.16 -13.86
CA SER A 22 -16.49 0.90 -12.53
C SER A 22 -15.50 -0.25 -12.55
N TYR A 23 -15.75 -1.29 -13.35
CA TYR A 23 -14.84 -2.44 -13.47
C TYR A 23 -13.58 -2.05 -14.21
N ALA A 24 -13.70 -1.24 -15.28
CA ALA A 24 -12.54 -0.67 -15.96
C ALA A 24 -11.68 0.19 -15.03
N GLN A 25 -12.29 1.01 -14.18
CA GLN A 25 -11.56 1.76 -13.15
C GLN A 25 -10.91 0.84 -12.11
N GLY A 26 -11.60 -0.23 -11.70
CA GLY A 26 -11.06 -1.25 -10.81
C GLY A 26 -9.81 -1.93 -11.38
N PHE A 27 -9.80 -2.25 -12.69
CA PHE A 27 -8.62 -2.77 -13.37
C PHE A 27 -7.47 -1.78 -13.34
N GLN A 28 -7.72 -0.52 -13.69
CA GLN A 28 -6.71 0.52 -13.67
C GLN A 28 -6.10 0.68 -12.27
N PHE A 29 -6.95 0.74 -11.23
CA PHE A 29 -6.52 0.81 -9.84
C PHE A 29 -5.63 -0.37 -9.43
N LEU A 30 -6.00 -1.61 -9.78
CA LEU A 30 -5.19 -2.78 -9.47
C LEU A 30 -3.83 -2.73 -10.19
N CYS A 31 -3.81 -2.32 -11.45
CA CYS A 31 -2.57 -2.15 -12.21
C CYS A 31 -1.67 -1.08 -11.59
N ASP A 32 -2.22 0.09 -11.27
CA ASP A 32 -1.47 1.22 -10.72
C ASP A 32 -0.84 0.85 -9.38
N ILE A 33 -1.60 0.21 -8.47
CA ILE A 33 -1.06 -0.24 -7.18
C ILE A 33 -0.04 -1.35 -7.35
N ALA A 34 -0.28 -2.33 -8.22
CA ALA A 34 0.68 -3.39 -8.47
C ALA A 34 2.01 -2.80 -8.98
N GLN A 35 1.94 -1.84 -9.89
CA GLN A 35 3.10 -1.15 -10.45
C GLN A 35 3.82 -0.30 -9.39
N GLU A 36 3.09 0.44 -8.56
CA GLU A 36 3.66 1.20 -7.44
C GLU A 36 4.37 0.29 -6.43
N LEU A 37 3.75 -0.83 -6.05
CA LEU A 37 4.34 -1.79 -5.12
C LEU A 37 5.58 -2.45 -5.70
N ILE A 38 5.58 -2.81 -6.98
CA ILE A 38 6.76 -3.37 -7.66
C ILE A 38 7.87 -2.31 -7.72
N ASN A 39 7.57 -1.10 -8.18
CA ASN A 39 8.55 -0.01 -8.31
C ASN A 39 9.11 0.46 -6.95
N GLY A 40 8.26 0.54 -5.93
CA GLY A 40 8.68 0.86 -4.57
C GLY A 40 9.55 -0.24 -3.97
N SER A 41 9.20 -1.51 -4.22
CA SER A 41 9.97 -2.66 -3.75
C SER A 41 11.33 -2.79 -4.44
N THR A 42 11.46 -2.38 -5.70
CA THR A 42 12.75 -2.35 -6.40
C THR A 42 13.61 -1.17 -5.94
N ALA A 43 13.02 0.02 -5.78
CA ALA A 43 13.73 1.24 -5.38
C ALA A 43 14.28 1.20 -3.95
N LEU A 44 13.53 0.64 -2.99
CA LEU A 44 13.89 0.69 -1.56
C LEU A 44 14.98 -0.30 -1.14
N ASN A 45 15.43 -1.17 -2.04
CA ASN A 45 15.91 -2.47 -1.59
C ASN A 45 17.09 -2.99 -2.44
N LEU A 46 17.09 -2.81 -3.77
CA LEU A 46 18.18 -3.34 -4.61
C LEU A 46 19.56 -2.66 -4.38
N GLY A 47 19.59 -1.39 -3.99
CA GLY A 47 20.84 -0.66 -3.74
C GLY A 47 21.60 -1.16 -2.50
N ASP A 48 20.89 -1.46 -1.41
CA ASP A 48 21.48 -1.97 -0.16
C ASP A 48 21.73 -3.49 -0.21
N PHE A 49 21.05 -4.22 -1.10
CA PHE A 49 21.12 -5.69 -1.19
C PHE A 49 22.44 -6.26 -1.71
N MET A 50 23.24 -5.44 -2.37
CA MET A 50 24.35 -5.87 -3.21
C MET A 50 25.72 -5.54 -2.59
N LEU A 51 25.75 -5.09 -1.33
CA LEU A 51 26.99 -4.79 -0.62
C LEU A 51 27.31 -5.92 0.37
N SER A 52 28.17 -6.85 -0.05
CA SER A 52 28.75 -7.84 0.85
C SER A 52 30.16 -7.42 1.24
N LEU A 53 30.45 -7.35 2.54
CA LEU A 53 31.81 -7.17 3.06
C LEU A 53 32.68 -8.43 2.87
N ASN A 54 32.06 -9.57 2.55
CA ASN A 54 32.72 -10.85 2.38
C ASN A 54 32.74 -11.27 0.91
N LEU A 55 33.84 -11.91 0.50
CA LEU A 55 33.92 -12.62 -0.78
C LEU A 55 32.89 -13.75 -0.81
N ILE A 56 31.92 -13.62 -1.71
CA ILE A 56 30.87 -14.62 -1.95
C ILE A 56 31.07 -15.27 -3.32
N SER A 57 30.75 -16.56 -3.43
CA SER A 57 30.79 -17.24 -4.72
C SER A 57 29.67 -16.70 -5.63
N SER A 58 29.88 -16.78 -6.95
CA SER A 58 28.88 -16.44 -7.96
C SER A 58 27.53 -17.14 -7.73
N SER A 59 27.56 -18.43 -7.37
CA SER A 59 26.35 -19.21 -7.10
C SER A 59 25.63 -18.76 -5.82
N ALA A 60 26.38 -18.38 -4.78
CA ALA A 60 25.81 -17.86 -3.53
C ALA A 60 25.18 -16.49 -3.74
N LEU A 61 25.82 -15.63 -4.55
CA LEU A 61 25.27 -14.32 -4.93
C LEU A 61 23.96 -14.49 -5.72
N GLU A 62 23.94 -15.34 -6.75
CA GLU A 62 22.73 -15.60 -7.54
C GLU A 62 21.58 -16.14 -6.67
N SER A 63 21.89 -17.08 -5.76
CA SER A 63 20.92 -17.61 -4.80
C SER A 63 20.40 -16.54 -3.83
N SER A 64 21.29 -15.64 -3.37
CA SER A 64 20.93 -14.53 -2.48
C SER A 64 19.98 -13.56 -3.20
N ILE A 65 20.31 -13.18 -4.43
CA ILE A 65 19.49 -12.30 -5.28
C ILE A 65 18.10 -12.91 -5.48
N LYS A 66 18.02 -14.18 -5.90
CA LYS A 66 16.74 -14.90 -6.08
C LYS A 66 15.92 -14.93 -4.79
N THR A 67 16.55 -15.22 -3.65
CA THR A 67 15.86 -15.27 -2.35
C THR A 67 15.29 -13.91 -1.96
N LYS A 68 16.07 -12.83 -2.16
CA LYS A 68 15.65 -11.47 -1.85
C LYS A 68 14.52 -11.00 -2.76
N ILE A 69 14.62 -11.26 -4.06
CA ILE A 69 13.55 -11.02 -5.02
C ILE A 69 12.25 -11.72 -4.58
N ASN A 70 12.33 -13.01 -4.23
CA ASN A 70 11.15 -13.74 -3.78
C ASN A 70 10.55 -13.10 -2.52
N ALA A 71 11.39 -12.65 -1.58
CA ALA A 71 10.93 -11.91 -0.41
C ALA A 71 10.24 -10.58 -0.77
N LEU A 72 10.74 -9.84 -1.77
CA LEU A 72 10.08 -8.62 -2.27
C LEU A 72 8.71 -8.93 -2.87
N ILE A 73 8.60 -9.98 -3.69
CA ILE A 73 7.34 -10.40 -4.28
C ILE A 73 6.34 -10.77 -3.18
N GLU A 74 6.75 -11.56 -2.19
CA GLU A 74 5.87 -11.93 -1.07
C GLU A 74 5.46 -10.72 -0.23
N TYR A 75 6.37 -9.76 -0.02
CA TYR A 75 6.03 -8.49 0.60
C TYR A 75 4.98 -7.71 -0.20
N ALA A 76 5.18 -7.54 -1.51
CA ALA A 76 4.25 -6.83 -2.38
C ALA A 76 2.87 -7.51 -2.42
N LYS A 77 2.82 -8.85 -2.46
CA LYS A 77 1.56 -9.61 -2.33
C LYS A 77 0.87 -9.33 -1.00
N GLY A 78 1.61 -9.37 0.10
CA GLY A 78 1.09 -9.07 1.43
C GLY A 78 0.54 -7.64 1.53
N ALA A 79 1.27 -6.67 1.01
CA ALA A 79 0.87 -5.27 0.97
C ALA A 79 -0.41 -5.06 0.16
N LEU A 80 -0.48 -5.61 -1.05
CA LEU A 80 -1.69 -5.53 -1.88
C LEU A 80 -2.88 -6.21 -1.19
N SER A 81 -2.69 -7.38 -0.60
CA SER A 81 -3.75 -8.07 0.15
C SER A 81 -4.27 -7.22 1.32
N ALA A 82 -3.38 -6.54 2.04
CA ALA A 82 -3.77 -5.63 3.11
C ALA A 82 -4.56 -4.43 2.57
N TYR A 83 -4.13 -3.82 1.47
CA TYR A 83 -4.86 -2.74 0.79
C TYR A 83 -6.28 -3.16 0.38
N LEU A 84 -6.41 -4.31 -0.27
CA LEU A 84 -7.72 -4.82 -0.72
C LEU A 84 -8.64 -5.14 0.46
N THR A 85 -8.08 -5.66 1.55
CA THR A 85 -8.84 -5.92 2.79
C THR A 85 -9.33 -4.62 3.42
N MET A 86 -8.48 -3.60 3.51
CA MET A 86 -8.83 -2.29 4.03
C MET A 86 -9.92 -1.61 3.19
N TRP A 87 -9.81 -1.71 1.86
CA TRP A 87 -10.84 -1.23 0.93
C TRP A 87 -12.18 -1.93 1.14
N ASN A 88 -12.18 -3.27 1.23
CA ASN A 88 -13.40 -4.02 1.46
C ASN A 88 -14.04 -3.67 2.81
N PHE A 89 -13.22 -3.47 3.85
CA PHE A 89 -13.70 -3.00 5.15
C PHE A 89 -14.33 -1.61 5.07
N GLY A 90 -13.68 -0.65 4.40
CA GLY A 90 -14.23 0.70 4.21
C GLY A 90 -15.56 0.70 3.48
N LEU A 91 -15.66 -0.05 2.37
CA LEU A 91 -16.90 -0.18 1.60
C LEU A 91 -18.03 -0.84 2.41
N SER A 92 -17.69 -1.83 3.23
CA SER A 92 -18.66 -2.50 4.11
C SER A 92 -19.12 -1.59 5.25
N ALA A 93 -18.20 -0.81 5.82
CA ALA A 93 -18.48 0.11 6.93
C ALA A 93 -19.32 1.31 6.49
N ASP A 94 -19.10 1.82 5.29
CA ASP A 94 -19.80 3.00 4.81
C ASP A 94 -21.27 2.72 4.48
N MET A 95 -21.69 1.47 4.21
CA MET A 95 -23.09 1.03 4.01
C MET A 95 -23.99 1.91 3.10
N ILE A 96 -23.45 2.93 2.41
CA ILE A 96 -24.21 3.99 1.75
C ILE A 96 -24.22 3.81 0.24
N ILE A 97 -23.27 3.06 -0.32
CA ILE A 97 -23.11 2.90 -1.77
C ILE A 97 -22.85 1.43 -2.11
N SER A 98 -23.91 0.65 -2.34
CA SER A 98 -23.80 -0.41 -3.33
C SER A 98 -23.33 0.26 -4.62
N GLY A 99 -22.43 -0.32 -5.41
CA GLY A 99 -22.00 0.29 -6.68
C GLY A 99 -23.06 0.23 -7.79
N LEU A 100 -24.31 0.19 -7.33
CA LEU A 100 -25.61 0.06 -7.95
C LEU A 100 -26.50 1.27 -7.54
N GLY A 101 -26.06 2.13 -6.62
CA GLY A 101 -26.62 3.47 -6.43
C GLY A 101 -27.76 3.60 -5.42
N THR A 102 -27.98 2.61 -4.54
CA THR A 102 -28.56 2.78 -3.18
C THR A 102 -28.79 1.39 -2.56
N ASN A 103 -28.47 1.21 -1.27
CA ASN A 103 -28.86 0.00 -0.51
C ASN A 103 -30.36 -0.02 -0.14
N ALA A 104 -31.06 1.07 -0.45
CA ALA A 104 -32.46 1.28 -0.15
C ALA A 104 -33.13 2.14 -1.23
N LEU A 105 -34.22 1.64 -1.79
CA LEU A 105 -35.04 2.34 -2.76
C LEU A 105 -36.20 3.02 -2.03
N ALA A 106 -36.23 4.34 -2.10
CA ALA A 106 -37.40 5.12 -1.69
C ALA A 106 -38.39 5.18 -2.86
N TYR A 107 -39.58 4.63 -2.67
CA TYR A 107 -40.64 4.65 -3.69
C TYR A 107 -42.00 4.96 -3.08
N ARG A 108 -42.93 5.36 -3.94
CA ARG A 108 -44.31 5.66 -3.54
C ARG A 108 -45.20 4.47 -3.88
N ARG A 109 -45.81 3.86 -2.86
CA ARG A 109 -46.69 2.71 -3.07
C ARG A 109 -48.08 3.21 -3.54
N SER A 110 -48.41 2.98 -4.80
CA SER A 110 -49.61 3.54 -5.46
C SER A 110 -50.95 3.11 -4.85
N ASN A 111 -51.00 1.95 -4.20
CA ASN A 111 -52.27 1.33 -3.78
C ASN A 111 -52.68 1.57 -2.32
N LEU A 112 -51.81 2.14 -1.47
CA LEU A 112 -52.09 2.25 -0.03
C LEU A 112 -51.54 3.56 0.53
N THR A 113 -52.31 4.64 0.40
CA THR A 113 -51.98 6.01 0.84
C THR A 113 -50.72 6.57 0.16
N ASN A 114 -50.63 7.88 -0.04
CA ASN A 114 -49.46 8.55 -0.63
C ASN A 114 -48.21 8.50 0.29
N ARG A 115 -47.91 7.34 0.89
CA ARG A 115 -46.80 7.13 1.81
C ARG A 115 -45.54 6.82 1.01
N LEU A 116 -44.47 7.52 1.38
CA LEU A 116 -43.11 7.16 1.02
C LEU A 116 -42.76 5.85 1.74
N SER A 117 -42.40 4.82 0.98
CA SER A 117 -41.84 3.57 1.50
C SER A 117 -40.37 3.52 1.17
N ILE A 118 -39.60 2.89 2.04
CA ILE A 118 -38.18 2.59 1.81
C ILE A 118 -38.08 1.07 1.84
N ASP A 119 -37.76 0.46 0.71
CA ASP A 119 -37.45 -0.97 0.64
C ASP A 119 -35.95 -1.14 0.47
N MET A 120 -35.39 -2.15 1.13
CA MET A 120 -33.99 -2.52 0.92
C MET A 120 -33.83 -3.19 -0.44
N THR A 121 -32.73 -2.89 -1.13
CA THR A 121 -32.40 -3.61 -2.36
C THR A 121 -32.05 -5.07 -2.04
N ALA A 122 -32.70 -5.98 -2.77
CA ALA A 122 -32.46 -7.40 -2.67
C ALA A 122 -32.41 -8.04 -4.05
N TYR A 123 -31.77 -9.19 -4.14
CA TYR A 123 -31.61 -9.96 -5.37
C TYR A 123 -32.28 -11.32 -5.23
N GLN A 124 -33.04 -11.68 -6.25
CA GLN A 124 -33.51 -13.06 -6.39
C GLN A 124 -32.35 -13.91 -6.89
N MET A 125 -31.99 -14.92 -6.11
CA MET A 125 -30.91 -15.86 -6.40
C MET A 125 -31.40 -16.97 -7.36
N LEU A 126 -30.47 -17.80 -7.83
CA LEU A 126 -30.77 -18.90 -8.76
C LEU A 126 -31.68 -19.98 -8.16
N ASP A 127 -31.68 -20.12 -6.84
CA ASP A 127 -32.50 -21.05 -6.06
C ASP A 127 -33.83 -20.43 -5.61
N ASP A 128 -34.22 -19.28 -6.18
CA ASP A 128 -35.42 -18.51 -5.83
C ASP A 128 -35.36 -17.86 -4.43
N SER A 129 -34.23 -17.98 -3.71
CA SER A 129 -34.04 -17.28 -2.44
C SER A 129 -33.82 -15.77 -2.67
N ILE A 130 -34.18 -14.96 -1.68
CA ILE A 130 -33.99 -13.51 -1.72
C ILE A 130 -32.77 -13.15 -0.86
N CYS A 131 -31.75 -12.57 -1.48
CA CYS A 131 -30.56 -12.10 -0.79
C CYS A 131 -30.61 -10.58 -0.63
N TYR A 132 -30.59 -10.11 0.61
CA TYR A 132 -30.68 -8.70 0.97
C TYR A 132 -29.30 -8.11 1.24
N CYS A 133 -28.98 -6.97 0.63
CA CYS A 133 -27.65 -6.36 0.77
C CYS A 133 -27.36 -5.69 2.12
N LEU A 134 -28.39 -5.45 2.93
CA LEU A 134 -28.21 -4.86 4.26
C LEU A 134 -27.77 -5.89 5.31
N PRO A 135 -28.47 -7.03 5.49
CA PRO A 135 -28.05 -8.06 6.44
C PRO A 135 -26.93 -8.97 5.91
N PHE A 136 -26.78 -9.10 4.58
CA PHE A 136 -25.76 -9.95 3.98
C PHE A 136 -24.74 -9.10 3.22
N ALA A 137 -23.47 -9.26 3.59
CA ALA A 137 -22.36 -8.55 2.94
C ALA A 137 -22.07 -9.07 1.52
N SER A 138 -22.60 -10.25 1.14
CA SER A 138 -22.44 -10.81 -0.20
C SER A 138 -23.72 -11.51 -0.65
N CYS A 139 -24.16 -11.10 -1.83
CA CYS A 139 -25.23 -11.66 -2.66
C CYS A 139 -24.70 -11.81 -4.08
N LEU A 140 -23.67 -12.64 -4.24
CA LEU A 140 -22.99 -12.84 -5.51
C LEU A 140 -23.91 -13.51 -6.53
N VAL A 141 -24.15 -12.85 -7.66
CA VAL A 141 -24.91 -13.40 -8.79
C VAL A 141 -24.20 -13.11 -10.12
N PRO A 142 -24.40 -13.93 -11.17
CA PRO A 142 -23.82 -13.66 -12.48
C PRO A 142 -24.27 -12.30 -13.02
N ALA A 143 -23.33 -11.49 -13.51
CA ALA A 143 -23.67 -10.23 -14.16
C ALA A 143 -24.39 -10.50 -15.48
N ALA A 144 -25.36 -9.64 -15.80
CA ALA A 144 -26.16 -9.80 -17.01
C ALA A 144 -26.52 -8.44 -17.61
N VAL A 145 -26.78 -8.46 -18.91
CA VAL A 145 -27.47 -7.39 -19.62
C VAL A 145 -28.95 -7.70 -19.63
N TYR A 146 -29.73 -6.75 -19.15
CA TYR A 146 -31.17 -6.90 -19.06
C TYR A 146 -31.86 -6.04 -20.12
N PRO A 147 -33.02 -6.48 -20.63
CA PRO A 147 -33.85 -5.66 -21.49
C PRO A 147 -34.28 -4.41 -20.74
N GLU A 148 -34.42 -3.32 -21.47
CA GLU A 148 -34.94 -2.06 -20.94
C GLU A 148 -36.35 -2.32 -20.34
N ASN A 149 -36.63 -1.74 -19.16
CA ASN A 149 -37.92 -1.79 -18.42
C ASN A 149 -38.15 -2.92 -17.38
N VAL A 150 -37.12 -3.59 -16.86
CA VAL A 150 -37.31 -4.43 -15.66
C VAL A 150 -37.18 -3.57 -14.41
N GLU A 151 -38.32 -3.21 -13.82
CA GLU A 151 -38.36 -2.52 -12.53
C GLU A 151 -38.31 -3.54 -11.37
N PRO A 152 -37.61 -3.22 -10.27
CA PRO A 152 -37.64 -4.05 -9.07
C PRO A 152 -39.05 -4.06 -8.47
N ILE A 153 -39.53 -5.25 -8.09
CA ILE A 153 -40.81 -5.40 -7.39
C ILE A 153 -40.51 -5.33 -5.89
N HIS A 154 -40.98 -4.27 -5.21
CA HIS A 154 -40.75 -4.06 -3.77
C HIS A 154 -39.26 -4.10 -3.38
N GLY A 155 -38.41 -3.45 -4.17
CA GLY A 155 -36.96 -3.42 -3.95
C GLY A 155 -36.23 -4.73 -4.30
N VAL A 156 -36.95 -5.77 -4.72
CA VAL A 156 -36.36 -7.04 -5.16
C VAL A 156 -36.14 -7.01 -6.67
N TYR A 157 -34.89 -7.12 -7.10
CA TYR A 157 -34.57 -7.34 -8.49
C TYR A 157 -34.70 -8.82 -8.81
N ASN A 158 -35.62 -9.14 -9.73
CA ASN A 158 -35.72 -10.47 -10.30
C ASN A 158 -34.53 -10.67 -11.25
N THR A 159 -33.50 -11.39 -10.82
CA THR A 159 -32.36 -11.64 -11.70
C THR A 159 -32.73 -12.62 -12.81
N LEU A 160 -33.78 -13.44 -12.66
CA LEU A 160 -34.14 -14.58 -13.52
C LEU A 160 -34.95 -14.21 -14.77
N VAL A 161 -35.33 -12.94 -14.94
CA VAL A 161 -36.03 -12.49 -16.16
C VAL A 161 -35.15 -12.63 -17.40
N ASN A 162 -35.75 -12.47 -18.59
CA ASN A 162 -35.03 -12.50 -19.87
C ASN A 162 -33.75 -11.64 -19.79
N ARG A 163 -32.57 -12.28 -19.90
CA ARG A 163 -31.27 -11.66 -19.64
C ARG A 163 -30.20 -12.29 -20.51
N THR A 164 -29.16 -11.53 -20.81
CA THR A 164 -27.95 -12.05 -21.45
C THR A 164 -26.82 -12.07 -20.43
N LEU A 165 -26.41 -13.27 -19.99
CA LEU A 165 -25.33 -13.42 -19.02
C LEU A 165 -23.99 -12.98 -19.63
N ILE A 166 -23.22 -12.20 -18.87
CA ILE A 166 -21.87 -11.81 -19.23
C ILE A 166 -20.90 -12.83 -18.66
N LYS A 167 -20.29 -13.62 -19.54
CA LYS A 167 -19.44 -14.74 -19.12
C LYS A 167 -18.26 -14.24 -18.27
N GLY A 168 -18.13 -14.81 -17.08
CA GLY A 168 -17.04 -14.50 -16.19
C GLY A 168 -17.19 -13.21 -15.40
N MET A 169 -18.23 -12.41 -15.62
CA MET A 169 -18.51 -11.21 -14.84
C MET A 169 -19.56 -11.53 -13.78
N GLN A 170 -19.32 -11.09 -12.55
CA GLN A 170 -20.21 -11.25 -11.42
C GLN A 170 -20.76 -9.88 -11.00
N THR A 171 -21.83 -9.85 -10.25
CA THR A 171 -22.31 -8.68 -9.53
C THR A 171 -22.63 -9.08 -8.10
N ASP A 172 -22.50 -8.13 -7.19
CA ASP A 172 -22.70 -8.33 -5.77
C ASP A 172 -23.29 -7.04 -5.18
N CYS A 173 -23.73 -7.08 -3.94
CA CYS A 173 -24.15 -5.93 -3.15
C CYS A 173 -23.12 -4.80 -3.18
N TYR A 174 -21.83 -5.15 -3.14
CA TYR A 174 -20.74 -4.21 -3.34
C TYR A 174 -20.08 -4.48 -4.70
N SER A 175 -20.02 -3.47 -5.56
CA SER A 175 -19.44 -3.63 -6.90
C SER A 175 -17.98 -4.06 -6.86
N PHE A 176 -17.24 -3.69 -5.82
CA PHE A 176 -15.87 -4.18 -5.60
C PHE A 176 -15.84 -5.70 -5.33
N SER A 177 -16.72 -6.24 -4.48
CA SER A 177 -16.81 -7.68 -4.22
C SER A 177 -17.20 -8.46 -5.48
N GLY A 178 -18.16 -7.93 -6.24
CA GLY A 178 -18.52 -8.49 -7.56
C GLY A 178 -17.36 -8.44 -8.55
N PHE A 179 -16.61 -7.33 -8.57
CA PHE A 179 -15.42 -7.17 -9.40
C PHE A 179 -14.34 -8.19 -9.04
N MET A 180 -13.97 -8.29 -7.76
CA MET A 180 -12.93 -9.23 -7.31
C MET A 180 -13.33 -10.70 -7.54
N SER A 181 -14.63 -11.00 -7.50
CA SER A 181 -15.17 -12.34 -7.80
C SER A 181 -15.32 -12.62 -9.31
N SER A 182 -15.20 -11.61 -10.15
CA SER A 182 -15.23 -11.75 -11.60
C SER A 182 -13.92 -12.36 -12.13
N THR A 183 -13.91 -12.69 -13.40
CA THR A 183 -12.80 -13.29 -14.17
C THR A 183 -12.61 -12.49 -15.47
N LEU A 184 -11.58 -12.81 -16.23
CA LEU A 184 -11.27 -12.11 -17.48
C LEU A 184 -11.97 -12.71 -18.73
N GLU A 185 -12.81 -13.74 -18.58
CA GLU A 185 -13.36 -14.50 -19.71
C GLU A 185 -14.03 -13.63 -20.79
N CYS A 186 -14.82 -12.63 -20.41
CA CYS A 186 -15.47 -11.71 -21.36
C CYS A 186 -14.46 -10.88 -22.17
N TYR A 187 -13.34 -10.49 -21.55
CA TYR A 187 -12.36 -9.57 -22.12
C TYR A 187 -11.52 -10.19 -23.26
N TYR A 188 -11.54 -11.52 -23.41
CA TYR A 188 -10.91 -12.22 -24.53
C TYR A 188 -11.79 -12.30 -25.79
N HIS A 189 -13.06 -11.87 -25.72
CA HIS A 189 -14.02 -12.03 -26.81
C HIS A 189 -14.68 -10.69 -27.18
N ALA A 190 -14.42 -10.22 -28.42
CA ALA A 190 -15.03 -8.99 -28.93
C ALA A 190 -16.56 -9.01 -28.84
N SER A 191 -17.19 -10.15 -29.13
CA SER A 191 -18.65 -10.30 -29.03
C SER A 191 -19.18 -10.09 -27.62
N CYS A 192 -18.40 -10.42 -26.58
CA CYS A 192 -18.79 -10.19 -25.19
C CYS A 192 -18.60 -8.73 -24.79
N LEU A 193 -17.48 -8.11 -25.18
CA LEU A 193 -17.24 -6.68 -24.96
C LEU A 193 -18.31 -5.80 -25.64
N ASN A 194 -18.79 -6.20 -26.82
CA ASN A 194 -19.90 -5.52 -27.52
C ASN A 194 -21.20 -5.45 -26.70
N LEU A 195 -21.37 -6.33 -25.70
CA LEU A 195 -22.53 -6.30 -24.81
C LEU A 195 -22.40 -5.21 -23.73
N LEU A 196 -21.17 -4.81 -23.39
CA LEU A 196 -20.87 -3.88 -22.29
C LEU A 196 -20.78 -2.42 -22.76
N VAL A 197 -20.30 -2.20 -23.98
CA VAL A 197 -20.03 -0.87 -24.53
C VAL A 197 -20.63 -0.72 -25.92
N SER A 198 -21.38 0.38 -26.10
CA SER A 198 -22.06 0.72 -27.36
C SER A 198 -21.09 1.08 -28.51
N ASN A 199 -19.83 1.41 -28.20
CA ASN A 199 -18.78 1.65 -29.19
C ASN A 199 -17.56 0.74 -28.94
N ALA A 200 -17.75 -0.56 -29.10
CA ALA A 200 -16.71 -1.54 -28.85
C ALA A 200 -15.51 -1.48 -29.79
N LEU A 201 -15.57 -0.68 -30.87
CA LEU A 201 -14.43 -0.45 -31.77
C LEU A 201 -13.24 0.21 -31.06
N SER A 202 -13.44 0.87 -29.92
CA SER A 202 -12.36 1.42 -29.10
C SER A 202 -11.74 0.41 -28.13
N PHE A 203 -12.32 -0.79 -27.98
CA PHE A 203 -11.83 -1.81 -27.06
C PHE A 203 -11.22 -2.98 -27.84
N LYS A 204 -9.90 -3.15 -27.69
CA LYS A 204 -9.19 -4.32 -28.22
C LYS A 204 -9.34 -5.48 -27.23
N PRO A 205 -9.88 -6.65 -27.65
CA PRO A 205 -9.91 -7.83 -26.78
C PRO A 205 -8.50 -8.24 -26.37
N LEU A 206 -8.39 -8.86 -25.20
CA LEU A 206 -7.15 -9.46 -24.72
C LEU A 206 -6.69 -10.56 -25.70
N ASN A 207 -5.38 -10.63 -25.92
CA ASN A 207 -4.83 -11.59 -26.86
C ASN A 207 -4.80 -12.99 -26.23
N SER A 208 -5.63 -13.88 -26.79
CA SER A 208 -5.73 -15.28 -26.36
C SER A 208 -4.49 -16.13 -26.66
N THR A 209 -3.59 -15.66 -27.51
CA THR A 209 -2.37 -16.38 -27.90
C THR A 209 -1.15 -16.02 -27.07
N GLU A 210 -1.20 -14.93 -26.30
CA GLU A 210 -0.09 -14.58 -25.40
C GLU A 210 -0.02 -15.61 -24.27
N PRO A 211 1.19 -16.12 -23.95
CA PRO A 211 1.36 -16.96 -22.79
C PRO A 211 1.08 -16.14 -21.53
N SER A 212 0.16 -16.63 -20.71
CA SER A 212 -0.15 -16.07 -19.39
C SER A 212 -0.12 -17.20 -18.38
N ILE A 213 0.40 -16.91 -17.18
CA ILE A 213 0.34 -17.86 -16.07
C ILE A 213 -1.06 -17.95 -15.46
N PHE A 214 -1.90 -16.95 -15.73
CA PHE A 214 -3.27 -16.89 -15.26
C PHE A 214 -4.21 -17.56 -16.26
N LYS A 215 -5.11 -18.39 -15.73
CA LYS A 215 -6.18 -18.96 -16.54
C LYS A 215 -7.27 -17.91 -16.72
N ARG A 216 -7.99 -17.98 -17.85
CA ARG A 216 -9.11 -17.05 -18.10
C ARG A 216 -10.22 -17.14 -17.04
N SER A 217 -10.36 -18.32 -16.43
CA SER A 217 -11.30 -18.61 -15.36
C SER A 217 -10.80 -18.22 -13.96
N ASP A 218 -9.56 -17.75 -13.83
CA ASP A 218 -9.05 -17.28 -12.55
C ASP A 218 -9.77 -15.98 -12.17
N SER A 219 -10.13 -15.87 -10.88
CA SER A 219 -10.79 -14.68 -10.38
C SER A 219 -9.81 -13.50 -10.32
N LEU A 220 -10.35 -12.29 -10.43
CA LEU A 220 -9.55 -11.08 -10.26
C LEU A 220 -8.94 -11.01 -8.86
N GLN A 221 -9.61 -11.54 -7.83
CA GLN A 221 -9.04 -11.72 -6.50
C GLN A 221 -7.79 -12.60 -6.53
N TYR A 222 -7.81 -13.72 -7.26
CA TYR A 222 -6.65 -14.60 -7.37
C TYR A 222 -5.52 -13.91 -8.14
N ILE A 223 -5.83 -13.28 -9.27
CA ILE A 223 -4.83 -12.56 -10.09
C ILE A 223 -4.19 -11.42 -9.27
N ALA A 224 -5.00 -10.64 -8.55
CA ALA A 224 -4.52 -9.60 -7.64
C ALA A 224 -3.68 -10.17 -6.49
N SER A 225 -4.02 -11.34 -5.93
CA SER A 225 -3.18 -12.00 -4.91
C SER A 225 -1.78 -12.38 -5.39
N LYS A 226 -1.58 -12.38 -6.72
CA LYS A 226 -0.29 -12.59 -7.38
C LYS A 226 0.29 -11.29 -7.95
N ILE A 227 -0.16 -10.13 -7.45
CA ILE A 227 0.24 -8.77 -7.89
C ILE A 227 0.15 -8.57 -9.41
N MET A 228 -0.71 -9.33 -10.09
CA MET A 228 -0.87 -9.32 -11.55
C MET A 228 0.43 -9.56 -12.33
N LEU A 229 1.40 -10.25 -11.71
CA LEU A 229 2.70 -10.48 -12.29
C LEU A 229 2.69 -11.72 -13.20
N GLU A 230 2.91 -11.52 -14.50
CA GLU A 230 2.94 -12.59 -15.51
C GLU A 230 4.28 -13.32 -15.57
N ASP A 231 5.37 -12.56 -15.68
CA ASP A 231 6.73 -13.08 -15.73
C ASP A 231 7.67 -12.08 -15.05
N LEU A 232 8.78 -12.60 -14.52
CA LEU A 232 9.80 -11.83 -13.85
C LEU A 232 11.17 -12.32 -14.30
N ALA A 233 11.62 -11.76 -15.41
CA ALA A 233 12.96 -11.99 -15.93
C ALA A 233 13.94 -11.05 -15.24
N PHE A 234 15.03 -11.63 -14.71
CA PHE A 234 16.16 -10.88 -14.18
C PHE A 234 17.36 -11.11 -15.08
N ASP A 235 17.90 -10.03 -15.60
CA ASP A 235 19.20 -10.05 -16.24
C ASP A 235 20.24 -9.69 -15.17
N PHE A 236 20.91 -10.71 -14.65
CA PHE A 236 21.99 -10.54 -13.70
C PHE A 236 23.30 -11.00 -14.34
N SER A 237 24.22 -10.07 -14.50
CA SER A 237 25.58 -10.34 -14.91
C SER A 237 26.52 -10.20 -13.73
N THR A 238 27.17 -11.31 -13.38
CA THR A 238 28.22 -11.35 -12.36
C THR A 238 29.39 -10.48 -12.76
N ASP A 239 29.70 -10.42 -14.05
CA ASP A 239 30.84 -9.68 -14.58
C ASP A 239 30.61 -8.18 -14.41
N ILE A 240 29.42 -7.70 -14.79
CA ILE A 240 29.02 -6.29 -14.60
C ILE A 240 28.98 -5.95 -13.10
N TYR A 241 28.50 -6.86 -12.26
CA TYR A 241 28.47 -6.66 -10.81
C TYR A 241 29.90 -6.53 -10.25
N PHE A 242 30.82 -7.43 -10.56
CA PHE A 242 32.19 -7.36 -10.06
C PHE A 242 33.01 -6.24 -10.69
N GLU A 243 32.72 -5.82 -11.92
CA GLU A 243 33.36 -4.64 -12.53
C GLU A 243 32.94 -3.34 -11.83
N ASN A 244 31.66 -3.19 -11.47
CA ASN A 244 31.14 -1.98 -10.83
C ASN A 244 31.28 -1.96 -9.30
N CYS A 245 31.26 -3.13 -8.67
CA CYS A 245 31.33 -3.31 -7.22
C CYS A 245 32.64 -3.96 -6.78
N ALA A 246 33.68 -3.97 -7.63
CA ALA A 246 35.02 -4.42 -7.25
C ALA A 246 35.41 -3.75 -5.93
N PRO A 247 35.79 -4.51 -4.89
CA PRO A 247 36.20 -3.90 -3.64
C PRO A 247 37.37 -2.96 -3.91
N LEU A 248 37.13 -1.66 -3.73
CA LEU A 248 38.19 -0.67 -3.63
C LEU A 248 38.97 -1.05 -2.37
N THR A 249 40.08 -1.75 -2.59
CA THR A 249 41.08 -2.14 -1.59
C THR A 249 40.71 -3.26 -0.61
N PHE A 250 41.71 -4.12 -0.42
CA PHE A 250 41.82 -5.13 0.62
C PHE A 250 41.85 -4.43 1.99
N ILE A 251 40.70 -4.12 2.59
CA ILE A 251 40.68 -3.59 3.95
C ILE A 251 40.92 -4.77 4.89
N GLN A 252 42.10 -4.80 5.53
CA GLN A 252 42.47 -5.81 6.52
C GLN A 252 41.39 -5.91 7.61
N GLU A 253 41.05 -7.14 8.03
CA GLU A 253 40.12 -7.48 9.13
C GLU A 253 40.29 -6.62 10.40
N SER A 254 41.47 -6.05 10.62
CA SER A 254 41.77 -5.16 11.74
C SER A 254 40.90 -3.89 11.77
N LEU A 255 40.52 -3.33 10.62
CA LEU A 255 39.75 -2.09 10.55
C LEU A 255 38.25 -2.31 10.85
N ILE A 256 37.71 -3.46 10.43
CA ILE A 256 36.30 -3.84 10.64
C ILE A 256 36.03 -4.12 12.13
N ASN A 257 36.98 -4.77 12.81
CA ASN A 257 36.88 -5.01 14.26
C ASN A 257 36.94 -3.71 15.07
N GLN A 258 37.76 -2.73 14.66
CA GLN A 258 37.77 -1.40 15.29
C GLN A 258 36.45 -0.63 15.03
N TYR A 259 35.88 -0.77 13.84
CA TYR A 259 34.62 -0.12 13.46
C TYR A 259 33.41 -0.64 14.23
N THR A 260 33.30 -1.97 14.39
CA THR A 260 32.17 -2.61 15.07
C THR A 260 32.13 -2.26 16.55
N GLN A 261 33.32 -2.12 17.16
CA GLN A 261 33.46 -1.69 18.55
C GLN A 261 33.06 -0.21 18.75
N ALA A 262 33.48 0.69 17.85
CA ALA A 262 33.12 2.10 17.93
C ALA A 262 31.62 2.36 17.73
N LEU A 263 30.96 1.61 16.83
CA LEU A 263 29.53 1.74 16.58
C LEU A 263 28.69 1.18 17.75
N SER A 264 29.11 0.07 18.36
CA SER A 264 28.42 -0.46 19.54
C SER A 264 28.54 0.50 20.71
N GLU A 265 29.72 1.09 20.94
CA GLU A 265 29.91 2.11 21.96
C GLU A 265 28.97 3.31 21.71
N PHE A 266 28.92 3.85 20.49
CA PHE A 266 28.05 4.99 20.14
C PHE A 266 26.55 4.69 20.33
N LEU A 267 26.08 3.51 19.92
CA LEU A 267 24.67 3.11 20.06
C LEU A 267 24.29 2.81 21.52
N THR A 268 25.24 2.33 22.33
CA THR A 268 25.01 2.10 23.77
C THR A 268 24.83 3.42 24.52
N TYR A 269 25.51 4.49 24.08
CA TYR A 269 25.30 5.86 24.60
C TYR A 269 23.95 6.47 24.17
N LEU A 270 23.38 6.05 23.05
CA LEU A 270 22.05 6.49 22.60
C LEU A 270 20.89 5.69 23.22
N TYR A 271 21.17 4.55 23.85
CA TYR A 271 20.15 3.62 24.35
C TYR A 271 19.38 4.02 25.62
N PRO A 272 19.76 4.99 26.48
CA PRO A 272 18.88 5.37 27.58
C PRO A 272 17.71 6.26 27.16
N LEU A 273 17.58 6.64 25.87
CA LEU A 273 16.54 7.57 25.40
C LEU A 273 15.31 6.93 24.76
N SER A 274 15.19 5.59 24.67
CA SER A 274 14.07 4.98 23.92
C SER A 274 13.35 3.79 24.56
N ALA A 275 13.61 3.49 25.84
CA ALA A 275 13.01 2.33 26.49
C ALA A 275 12.34 2.66 27.84
N ALA A 276 11.17 3.33 27.82
CA ALA A 276 10.10 3.12 28.79
C ALA A 276 8.77 3.71 28.31
N TYR A 277 7.82 2.85 27.98
CA TYR A 277 6.39 3.15 27.91
C TYR A 277 5.88 3.36 29.36
N GLU A 278 5.78 4.62 29.82
CA GLU A 278 4.81 5.17 30.79
C GLU A 278 5.25 6.61 31.17
N PRO A 279 4.33 7.50 31.65
CA PRO A 279 4.63 8.91 31.86
C PRO A 279 5.47 9.11 33.12
N TRP A 280 6.79 9.24 32.96
CA TRP A 280 7.68 9.55 34.09
C TRP A 280 7.85 11.06 34.23
N THR A 281 7.40 11.59 35.36
CA THR A 281 8.04 12.74 36.03
C THR A 281 9.42 12.29 36.50
N LEU A 282 10.48 12.88 35.96
CA LEU A 282 11.85 12.69 36.44
C LEU A 282 12.20 13.82 37.42
N GLN A 283 12.57 13.50 38.66
CA GLN A 283 13.08 14.49 39.60
C GLN A 283 14.51 14.90 39.25
N ILE A 284 14.74 16.21 39.33
CA ILE A 284 15.94 16.94 38.97
C ILE A 284 16.97 16.80 40.10
N ASP A 285 18.19 16.36 39.79
CA ASP A 285 19.37 16.67 40.61
C ASP A 285 20.54 17.13 39.72
N GLY A 286 21.03 18.33 40.01
CA GLY A 286 22.40 18.83 39.84
C GLY A 286 23.03 19.02 38.45
N ASN A 287 22.80 18.14 37.47
CA ASN A 287 23.74 17.97 36.36
C ASN A 287 23.20 18.30 34.95
N GLY A 288 22.33 19.30 34.85
CA GLY A 288 22.05 20.00 33.58
C GLY A 288 21.62 19.10 32.42
N TYR A 289 20.34 18.71 32.40
CA TYR A 289 19.67 18.29 31.17
C TYR A 289 18.36 19.05 31.01
N VAL A 290 18.09 19.40 29.76
CA VAL A 290 17.02 20.29 29.32
C VAL A 290 15.81 19.46 28.97
N GLU A 291 14.67 19.83 29.54
CA GLU A 291 13.37 19.47 29.02
C GLU A 291 13.27 20.03 27.60
N ILE A 292 13.37 19.17 26.58
CA ILE A 292 12.91 19.55 25.24
C ILE A 292 11.38 19.50 25.33
N GLU A 293 10.78 20.52 25.97
CA GLU A 293 9.42 20.93 25.64
C GLU A 293 9.34 20.99 24.11
N HIS A 294 8.16 20.68 23.57
CA HIS A 294 7.74 20.74 22.16
C HIS A 294 8.12 22.07 21.45
N SER A 295 9.39 22.40 21.40
CA SER A 295 10.01 23.43 20.58
C SER A 295 10.13 22.78 19.23
N THR A 296 8.98 22.79 18.54
CA THR A 296 8.90 23.07 17.12
C THR A 296 10.26 22.99 16.42
N PHE A 297 10.63 21.78 15.95
CA PHE A 297 11.41 21.72 14.72
C PHE A 297 10.66 22.66 13.78
N LEU A 298 11.29 23.74 13.35
CA LEU A 298 10.57 24.95 12.93
C LEU A 298 9.57 24.76 11.78
N ASN A 299 9.49 23.57 11.17
CA ASN A 299 8.42 23.15 10.27
C ASN A 299 8.07 21.64 10.31
N CYS A 300 8.37 20.92 11.40
CA CYS A 300 8.18 19.47 11.39
C CYS A 300 7.69 18.85 12.71
N SER A 301 6.64 18.04 12.63
CA SER A 301 6.08 17.29 13.76
C SER A 301 6.11 15.81 13.45
N CYS A 302 6.74 15.03 14.32
CA CYS A 302 6.76 13.57 14.20
C CYS A 302 5.38 12.93 14.30
N ILE A 303 4.42 13.63 14.92
CA ILE A 303 3.03 13.18 15.03
C ILE A 303 2.27 13.41 13.71
N LEU A 304 2.56 14.51 13.00
CA LEU A 304 1.80 14.90 11.80
C LEU A 304 2.47 14.48 10.49
N GLN A 305 3.80 14.33 10.47
CA GLN A 305 4.61 14.16 9.26
C GLN A 305 5.77 13.17 9.48
N GLU A 306 5.49 12.05 10.13
CA GLU A 306 6.48 11.03 10.52
C GLU A 306 7.47 10.63 9.40
N LYS A 307 6.99 10.56 8.14
CA LYS A 307 7.80 10.09 7.01
C LYS A 307 8.79 11.13 6.46
N THR A 308 8.47 12.42 6.55
CA THR A 308 9.28 13.50 5.96
C THR A 308 10.10 14.26 6.99
N CYS A 309 9.91 13.94 8.27
CA CYS A 309 10.59 14.64 9.36
C CYS A 309 11.99 14.11 9.60
N SER A 310 12.99 14.95 9.32
CA SER A 310 14.36 14.71 9.77
C SER A 310 15.17 15.99 9.90
N THR A 311 16.14 15.97 10.80
CA THR A 311 17.15 17.04 10.94
C THR A 311 18.54 16.45 10.80
N GLU A 312 19.53 17.30 10.50
CA GLU A 312 20.93 16.93 10.62
C GLU A 312 21.29 16.68 12.09
N GLY A 313 22.02 15.59 12.35
CA GLY A 313 22.52 15.25 13.68
C GLY A 313 23.74 16.08 14.01
N GLY A 314 23.87 16.48 15.28
CA GLY A 314 24.97 17.33 15.71
C GLY A 314 25.15 17.34 17.22
N PHE A 315 26.26 17.91 17.66
CA PHE A 315 26.49 18.22 19.07
C PHE A 315 25.98 19.63 19.36
N TYR A 316 25.22 19.78 20.45
CA TYR A 316 24.64 21.04 20.86
C TYR A 316 25.16 21.44 22.24
N GLU A 317 25.38 22.74 22.41
CA GLU A 317 25.60 23.36 23.71
C GLU A 317 24.30 24.02 24.17
N TYR A 318 23.87 23.69 25.39
CA TYR A 318 22.74 24.36 26.00
C TYR A 318 23.20 25.59 26.76
N ASN A 319 22.63 26.74 26.42
CA ASN A 319 22.82 27.97 27.17
C ASN A 319 21.63 28.15 28.14
N SER A 320 21.89 27.93 29.43
CA SER A 320 20.88 28.04 30.49
C SER A 320 20.35 29.45 30.71
N THR A 321 21.05 30.48 30.23
CA THR A 321 20.66 31.88 30.45
C THR A 321 19.52 32.29 29.54
N ASN A 322 19.43 31.69 28.36
CA ASN A 322 18.45 32.01 27.33
C ASN A 322 17.66 30.79 26.83
N GLU A 323 17.82 29.66 27.53
CA GLU A 323 17.17 28.38 27.23
C GLU A 323 17.30 27.96 25.76
N SER A 324 18.47 28.25 25.15
CA SER A 324 18.70 27.97 23.74
C SER A 324 19.75 26.89 23.53
N LEU A 325 19.54 26.07 22.49
CA LEU A 325 20.52 25.10 22.00
C LEU A 325 21.31 25.72 20.85
N THR A 326 22.64 25.77 20.99
CA THR A 326 23.54 26.21 19.93
C THR A 326 24.24 25.00 19.33
N LEU A 327 24.15 24.82 18.02
CA LEU A 327 24.85 23.74 17.32
C LEU A 327 26.36 24.01 17.32
N LEU A 328 27.12 23.18 18.04
CA LEU A 328 28.58 23.25 18.08
C LEU A 328 29.21 22.60 16.85
N TYR A 329 28.68 21.44 16.45
CA TYR A 329 29.23 20.67 15.35
C TYR A 329 28.16 19.81 14.68
N ALA A 330 27.94 20.03 13.38
CA ALA A 330 27.10 19.18 12.55
C ALA A 330 27.86 17.92 12.15
N VAL A 331 27.29 16.75 12.43
CA VAL A 331 27.90 15.46 12.07
C VAL A 331 27.44 15.10 10.67
N ILE A 332 28.30 15.40 9.68
CA ILE A 332 27.96 15.27 8.25
C ILE A 332 27.50 13.84 7.93
N GLY A 333 26.31 13.74 7.34
CA GLY A 333 25.74 12.46 6.96
C GLY A 333 24.90 11.82 8.06
N ILE A 334 24.93 12.28 9.31
CA ILE A 334 23.98 11.79 10.32
C ILE A 334 22.67 12.58 10.23
N ARG A 335 21.55 11.86 10.16
CA ARG A 335 20.19 12.42 10.18
C ARG A 335 19.43 11.84 11.35
N ILE A 336 18.71 12.69 12.07
CA ILE A 336 17.82 12.30 13.15
C ILE A 336 16.39 12.37 12.62
N GLY A 337 15.74 11.22 12.52
CA GLY A 337 14.32 11.07 12.20
C GLY A 337 13.48 10.82 13.45
N CYS A 338 12.17 10.64 13.27
CA CYS A 338 11.21 10.45 14.36
C CYS A 338 11.34 9.15 15.15
N SER A 339 12.17 8.23 14.67
CA SER A 339 12.44 6.95 15.30
C SER A 339 13.90 6.56 15.11
N PRO A 340 14.48 5.75 16.00
CA PRO A 340 15.87 5.29 15.85
C PRO A 340 16.14 4.61 14.51
N HIS A 341 15.23 3.74 14.05
CA HIS A 341 15.36 3.07 12.76
C HIS A 341 15.36 4.08 11.61
N ARG A 342 14.50 5.11 11.65
CA ARG A 342 14.43 6.13 10.60
C ARG A 342 15.68 6.99 10.59
N SER A 343 16.24 7.32 11.76
CA SER A 343 17.53 8.00 11.85
C SER A 343 18.64 7.18 11.19
N THR A 344 18.68 5.87 11.42
CA THR A 344 19.63 4.97 10.74
C THR A 344 19.44 4.97 9.23
N PHE A 345 18.20 4.84 8.74
CA PHE A 345 17.90 4.81 7.30
C PHE A 345 18.19 6.14 6.59
N LEU A 346 18.04 7.27 7.26
CA LEU A 346 18.28 8.59 6.68
C LEU A 346 19.75 9.03 6.78
N SER A 347 20.55 8.35 7.60
CA SER A 347 21.95 8.66 7.78
C SER A 347 22.84 7.97 6.75
N SER A 348 23.94 8.61 6.39
CA SER A 348 25.03 8.08 5.58
C SER A 348 26.31 7.96 6.41
N LEU A 349 27.27 7.21 5.89
CA LEU A 349 28.58 7.03 6.53
C LEU A 349 29.57 8.16 6.22
N ALA A 350 29.10 9.30 5.69
CA ALA A 350 29.98 10.38 5.20
C ALA A 350 30.95 10.89 6.27
N CYS A 351 30.51 11.08 7.52
CA CYS A 351 31.39 11.46 8.62
C CYS A 351 32.49 10.42 8.90
N TRP A 352 32.21 9.13 8.73
CA TRP A 352 33.18 8.06 9.05
C TRP A 352 34.25 7.88 7.98
N TYR A 353 34.04 8.43 6.79
CA TYR A 353 35.07 8.54 5.76
C TYR A 353 35.93 9.80 5.88
N SER A 354 35.60 10.71 6.81
CA SER A 354 36.40 11.90 7.12
C SER A 354 37.11 11.71 8.46
N SER A 355 38.44 11.68 8.44
CA SER A 355 39.24 11.56 9.67
C SER A 355 38.95 12.68 10.66
N GLU A 356 38.75 13.91 10.17
CA GLU A 356 38.40 15.07 10.99
C GLU A 356 37.02 14.93 11.64
N CYS A 357 36.04 14.40 10.91
CA CYS A 357 34.69 14.24 11.43
C CYS A 357 34.61 13.08 12.43
N TYR A 358 35.26 11.96 12.13
CA TYR A 358 35.40 10.84 13.04
C TYR A 358 36.11 11.24 14.35
N ASP A 359 37.24 11.94 14.27
CA ASP A 359 37.99 12.37 15.46
C ASP A 359 37.17 13.36 16.30
N THR A 360 36.45 14.28 15.66
CA THR A 360 35.53 15.19 16.35
C THR A 360 34.43 14.43 17.10
N VAL A 361 33.76 13.48 16.45
CA VAL A 361 32.70 12.68 17.10
C VAL A 361 33.28 11.86 18.25
N ARG A 362 34.40 11.17 18.01
CA ARG A 362 35.08 10.36 19.03
C ARG A 362 35.46 11.19 20.25
N ASN A 363 36.05 12.37 20.04
CA ASN A 363 36.47 13.24 21.13
C ASN A 363 35.28 13.77 21.95
N ASN A 364 34.18 14.13 21.29
CA ASN A 364 32.98 14.61 21.98
C ASN A 364 32.28 13.49 22.77
N VAL A 365 32.22 12.27 22.23
CA VAL A 365 31.67 11.11 22.93
C VAL A 365 32.55 10.72 24.13
N GLN A 366 33.87 10.73 23.97
CA GLN A 366 34.80 10.41 25.06
C GLN A 366 34.82 11.46 26.18
N MET A 367 34.55 12.73 25.87
CA MET A 367 34.46 13.79 26.87
C MET A 367 33.23 13.65 27.78
N GLN A 368 32.13 13.06 27.29
CA GLN A 368 30.91 12.84 28.09
C GLN A 368 30.96 11.57 28.96
N GLY A 369 31.89 10.65 28.68
CA GLY A 369 32.09 9.42 29.46
C GLY A 369 33.06 9.52 30.64
N LYS A 370 33.69 10.69 30.86
CA LYS A 370 34.49 10.90 32.07
C LYS A 370 33.56 11.32 33.21
N PRO A 371 33.49 10.57 34.33
CA PRO A 371 32.88 11.11 35.53
C PRO A 371 33.60 12.41 35.88
N ILE A 372 32.82 13.45 36.17
CA ILE A 372 33.34 14.69 36.75
C ILE A 372 34.04 14.24 38.04
N ALA A 373 35.36 14.40 38.09
CA ALA A 373 36.09 14.22 39.33
C ALA A 373 35.62 15.32 40.29
N ASP A 374 35.02 14.91 41.40
CA ASP A 374 34.74 15.78 42.55
C ASP A 374 36.02 16.44 43.09
#